data_AF-A0A6A4VZ28-F1
#
_entry.id   AF-A0A6A4VZ28-F1
#
_cell.length_a   1.000
_cell.length_b   1.000
_cell.length_c   1.000
_cell.angle_alpha   90.00
_cell.angle_beta   90.00
_cell.angle_gamma   90.00
#
_symmetry.space_group_name_H-M   'P 1'
#
loop_
_entity.id
_entity.type
_entity.pdbx_description
1 polymer ?
#
loop_
_entity_poly.entity_id
_entity_poly.type
_entity_poly.pdbx_seq_one_letter_code
_entity_poly.pdbx_strand_id
1 'polypeptide(L)'
;MNITRQRRATRRCGRTPSVGTPSPRRPTVTSRTAPCSPAAKCYEQGILMSKELGDLATVVTLCERAAQLYQQHGSPESAAQCLEKAAKIVETPRPADAVPLYQPNYVSKVCRLLVRLGRYDEAVSAALREMGYQQEMEDAAQCGRLTVVLVLLHLARDDVVAARKAFDEWGTYCEREEVATLTTLLEGYEDEDPELARRALNSSFIKHMDIDYAKLAKSLKLPEQTVNPVKEAPAASTEPAAADLPAQFGSVSVSEPAAAGQGDPGDTDAPAPAPAPAPAEPAEPAAAPAEPAGPADDDDDEYSGGLC
;
A
#
# COMPACT_ATOMS: atom_id res chain seq x y z
N MET A 1 -86.08 -37.84 -41.62
CA MET A 1 -86.50 -39.26 -41.78
C MET A 1 -85.67 -39.89 -42.88
N ASN A 2 -85.33 -41.19 -42.75
CA ASN A 2 -84.30 -42.02 -43.46
C ASN A 2 -82.91 -41.95 -42.78
N ILE A 3 -82.56 -42.82 -41.79
CA ILE A 3 -82.27 -44.28 -41.83
C ILE A 3 -81.17 -44.56 -42.89
N THR A 4 -79.94 -45.02 -42.62
CA THR A 4 -79.59 -46.37 -42.11
C THR A 4 -78.09 -46.53 -41.81
N ARG A 5 -77.86 -47.27 -40.72
CA ARG A 5 -76.70 -48.02 -40.18
C ARG A 5 -75.69 -48.76 -41.11
N GLN A 6 -74.50 -48.99 -40.49
CA GLN A 6 -73.58 -50.16 -40.53
C GLN A 6 -72.67 -50.30 -41.78
N ARG A 7 -71.38 -50.69 -41.68
CA ARG A 7 -70.73 -51.84 -40.99
C ARG A 7 -69.23 -51.55 -40.71
N ARG A 8 -68.73 -51.80 -39.50
CA ARG A 8 -67.81 -52.92 -39.09
C ARG A 8 -66.53 -53.07 -39.93
N ALA A 9 -65.37 -52.85 -39.30
CA ALA A 9 -64.34 -53.87 -38.97
C ALA A 9 -63.07 -53.51 -39.77
N THR A 10 -61.82 -53.62 -39.34
CA THR A 10 -61.12 -54.26 -38.21
C THR A 10 -59.65 -53.91 -38.38
N ARG A 11 -58.90 -53.77 -37.26
CA ARG A 11 -57.43 -53.93 -37.15
C ARG A 11 -56.62 -52.81 -37.86
N ARG A 12 -55.50 -52.31 -37.36
CA ARG A 12 -54.51 -52.85 -36.42
C ARG A 12 -53.74 -51.68 -35.82
N CYS A 13 -53.49 -51.76 -34.51
CA CYS A 13 -52.53 -50.94 -33.81
C CYS A 13 -51.15 -51.02 -34.46
N GLY A 14 -50.50 -49.87 -34.57
CA GLY A 14 -49.13 -49.70 -35.06
C GLY A 14 -48.77 -48.22 -35.14
N ARG A 15 -49.12 -47.44 -34.10
CA ARG A 15 -48.67 -46.06 -33.98
C ARG A 15 -47.21 -46.09 -33.56
N THR A 16 -46.35 -45.66 -34.46
CA THR A 16 -44.94 -45.34 -34.26
C THR A 16 -44.80 -44.31 -33.12
N PRO A 17 -43.81 -44.43 -32.22
CA PRO A 17 -43.47 -43.33 -31.33
C PRO A 17 -42.85 -42.21 -32.16
N SER A 18 -43.43 -41.02 -32.03
CA SER A 18 -42.92 -39.77 -32.57
C SER A 18 -41.48 -39.55 -32.11
N VAL A 19 -40.62 -39.26 -33.08
CA VAL A 19 -39.24 -38.79 -32.88
C VAL A 19 -39.28 -37.57 -31.98
N GLY A 20 -38.91 -37.75 -30.71
CA GLY A 20 -38.66 -36.65 -29.79
C GLY A 20 -37.41 -35.92 -30.23
N THR A 21 -37.57 -34.68 -30.67
CA THR A 21 -36.47 -33.75 -30.88
C THR A 21 -35.69 -33.58 -29.57
N PRO A 22 -34.35 -33.73 -29.57
CA PRO A 22 -33.56 -33.39 -28.39
C PRO A 22 -33.49 -31.87 -28.31
N SER A 23 -34.35 -31.28 -27.48
CA SER A 23 -34.21 -29.89 -27.05
C SER A 23 -32.87 -29.74 -26.31
N PRO A 24 -32.03 -28.73 -26.63
CA PRO A 24 -30.76 -28.53 -25.96
C PRO A 24 -31.07 -28.12 -24.51
N ARG A 25 -30.87 -29.04 -23.58
CA ARG A 25 -30.88 -28.73 -22.15
C ARG A 25 -29.79 -27.68 -21.91
N ARG A 26 -30.20 -26.45 -21.59
CA ARG A 26 -29.32 -25.45 -20.98
C ARG A 26 -28.57 -26.12 -19.82
N PRO A 27 -27.23 -26.05 -19.76
CA PRO A 27 -26.54 -26.46 -18.56
C PRO A 27 -26.99 -25.53 -17.43
N THR A 28 -27.61 -26.13 -16.43
CA THR A 28 -27.87 -25.53 -15.13
C THR A 28 -26.59 -24.94 -14.59
N VAL A 29 -26.63 -23.66 -14.26
CA VAL A 29 -25.60 -22.91 -13.53
C VAL A 29 -25.28 -23.67 -12.25
N THR A 30 -24.26 -24.50 -12.33
CA THR A 30 -23.42 -24.85 -11.20
C THR A 30 -22.17 -24.03 -11.45
N SER A 31 -21.75 -23.24 -10.47
CA SER A 31 -20.45 -22.55 -10.41
C SER A 31 -19.32 -23.58 -10.49
N ARG A 32 -19.13 -24.13 -11.68
CA ARG A 32 -18.09 -25.09 -12.02
C ARG A 32 -16.95 -24.22 -12.52
N THR A 33 -15.93 -24.11 -11.68
CA THR A 33 -14.60 -23.56 -11.98
C THR A 33 -14.36 -23.47 -13.48
N ALA A 34 -14.18 -22.24 -13.98
CA ALA A 34 -13.75 -22.00 -15.35
C ALA A 34 -12.59 -22.95 -15.68
N PRO A 35 -12.55 -23.59 -16.86
CA PRO A 35 -11.47 -24.50 -17.20
C PRO A 35 -10.16 -23.70 -17.23
N CYS A 36 -9.41 -23.79 -16.12
CA CYS A 36 -8.03 -23.36 -16.04
C CYS A 36 -7.29 -23.90 -17.27
N SER A 37 -6.65 -23.02 -18.04
CA SER A 37 -5.99 -23.48 -19.26
C SER A 37 -4.88 -24.47 -18.90
N PRO A 38 -4.82 -25.65 -19.54
CA PRO A 38 -3.73 -26.59 -19.32
C PRO A 38 -2.35 -25.95 -19.56
N ALA A 39 -2.29 -24.99 -20.49
CA ALA A 39 -1.09 -24.20 -20.77
C ALA A 39 -0.63 -23.38 -19.55
N ALA A 40 -1.52 -22.64 -18.88
CA ALA A 40 -1.17 -21.86 -17.70
C ALA A 40 -0.64 -22.73 -16.55
N LYS A 41 -1.22 -23.94 -16.39
CA LYS A 41 -0.71 -24.93 -15.42
C LYS A 41 0.70 -25.41 -15.74
N CYS A 42 1.03 -25.62 -17.01
CA CYS A 42 2.40 -25.98 -17.42
C CYS A 42 3.39 -24.86 -17.06
N TYR A 43 3.00 -23.60 -17.26
CA TYR A 43 3.82 -22.46 -16.83
C TYR A 43 4.00 -22.42 -15.31
N GLU A 44 2.95 -22.67 -14.51
CA GLU A 44 3.09 -22.76 -13.04
C GLU A 44 4.06 -23.87 -12.60
N GLN A 45 4.09 -25.02 -13.28
CA GLN A 45 5.11 -26.03 -13.02
C GLN A 45 6.51 -25.55 -13.40
N GLY A 46 6.64 -24.86 -14.54
CA GLY A 46 7.91 -24.25 -14.97
C GLY A 46 8.44 -23.21 -13.98
N ILE A 47 7.57 -22.43 -13.34
CA ILE A 47 7.94 -21.47 -12.28
C ILE A 47 8.57 -22.21 -11.10
N LEU A 48 7.99 -23.35 -10.68
CA LEU A 48 8.52 -24.14 -9.57
C LEU A 48 9.89 -24.76 -9.90
N MET A 49 10.06 -25.27 -11.12
CA MET A 49 11.36 -25.80 -11.58
C MET A 49 12.42 -24.69 -11.68
N SER A 50 12.06 -23.51 -12.20
CA SER A 50 12.98 -22.38 -12.32
C SER A 50 13.41 -21.85 -10.94
N LYS A 51 12.52 -21.91 -9.95
CA LYS A 51 12.84 -21.66 -8.54
C LYS A 51 13.88 -22.64 -8.00
N GLU A 52 13.74 -23.95 -8.28
CA GLU A 52 14.71 -24.97 -7.83
C GLU A 52 16.09 -24.79 -8.49
N LEU A 53 16.11 -24.32 -9.73
CA LEU A 53 17.34 -23.98 -10.47
C LEU A 53 17.96 -22.64 -10.03
N GLY A 54 17.25 -21.82 -9.26
CA GLY A 54 17.70 -20.51 -8.79
C GLY A 54 17.64 -19.41 -9.84
N ASP A 55 16.98 -19.64 -10.98
CA ASP A 55 16.84 -18.64 -12.03
C ASP A 55 15.58 -17.80 -11.83
N LEU A 56 15.78 -16.63 -11.22
CA LEU A 56 14.70 -15.71 -10.86
C LEU A 56 14.17 -14.91 -12.05
N ALA A 57 14.98 -14.71 -13.09
CA ALA A 57 14.57 -13.95 -14.27
C ALA A 57 13.54 -14.74 -15.08
N THR A 58 13.77 -16.05 -15.25
CA THR A 58 12.81 -16.91 -15.92
C THR A 58 11.52 -17.07 -15.13
N VAL A 59 11.57 -17.11 -13.78
CA VAL A 59 10.37 -17.09 -12.94
C VAL A 59 9.44 -15.93 -13.28
N VAL A 60 9.97 -14.71 -13.42
CA VAL A 60 9.17 -13.52 -13.77
C VAL A 60 8.52 -13.69 -15.15
N THR A 61 9.31 -14.03 -16.17
CA THR A 61 8.79 -14.17 -17.55
C THR A 61 7.74 -15.28 -17.70
N LEU A 62 7.93 -16.41 -17.01
CA LEU A 62 6.98 -17.53 -17.02
C LEU A 62 5.69 -17.14 -16.28
N CYS A 63 5.81 -16.35 -15.21
CA CYS A 63 4.65 -15.88 -14.45
C CYS A 63 3.82 -14.87 -15.23
N GLU A 64 4.45 -13.90 -15.91
CA GLU A 64 3.75 -12.95 -16.78
C GLU A 64 2.97 -13.66 -17.88
N ARG A 65 3.58 -14.66 -18.53
CA ARG A 65 2.91 -15.49 -19.54
C ARG A 65 1.75 -16.30 -18.95
N ALA A 66 1.93 -16.88 -17.77
CA ALA A 66 0.86 -17.61 -17.08
C ALA A 66 -0.32 -16.68 -16.74
N ALA A 67 -0.03 -15.47 -16.24
CA ALA A 67 -1.03 -14.48 -15.88
C ALA A 67 -1.81 -13.97 -17.09
N GLN A 68 -1.13 -13.68 -18.20
CA GLN A 68 -1.78 -13.30 -19.46
C GLN A 68 -2.74 -14.38 -19.94
N LEU A 69 -2.33 -15.65 -19.90
CA LEU A 69 -3.21 -16.78 -20.25
C LEU A 69 -4.42 -16.85 -19.30
N TYR A 70 -4.21 -16.73 -17.99
CA TYR A 70 -5.32 -16.73 -17.03
C TYR A 70 -6.32 -15.59 -17.28
N GLN A 71 -5.84 -14.40 -17.66
CA GLN A 71 -6.70 -13.26 -18.04
C GLN A 71 -7.49 -13.55 -19.32
N GLN A 72 -6.84 -14.08 -20.37
CA GLN A 72 -7.50 -14.43 -21.63
C GLN A 72 -8.59 -15.49 -21.47
N HIS A 73 -8.40 -16.43 -20.53
CA HIS A 73 -9.36 -17.49 -20.22
C HIS A 73 -10.42 -17.08 -19.18
N GLY A 74 -10.51 -15.79 -18.83
CA GLY A 74 -11.54 -15.26 -17.94
C GLY A 74 -11.36 -15.67 -16.47
N SER A 75 -10.14 -16.00 -16.05
CA SER A 75 -9.80 -16.38 -14.67
C SER A 75 -8.79 -15.39 -14.06
N PRO A 76 -9.16 -14.10 -13.88
CA PRO A 76 -8.25 -13.08 -13.34
C PRO A 76 -7.80 -13.38 -11.91
N GLU A 77 -8.64 -14.05 -11.12
CA GLU A 77 -8.31 -14.48 -9.75
C GLU A 77 -7.12 -15.46 -9.73
N SER A 78 -7.09 -16.43 -10.66
CA SER A 78 -5.95 -17.36 -10.78
C SER A 78 -4.69 -16.66 -11.29
N ALA A 79 -4.83 -15.63 -12.13
CA ALA A 79 -3.71 -14.80 -12.56
C ALA A 79 -3.06 -14.08 -11.36
N ALA A 80 -3.87 -13.48 -10.49
CA ALA A 80 -3.40 -12.80 -9.29
C ALA A 80 -2.67 -13.76 -8.35
N GLN A 81 -3.22 -14.97 -8.11
CA GLN A 81 -2.59 -15.99 -7.28
C GLN A 81 -1.26 -16.50 -7.86
N CYS A 82 -1.17 -16.65 -9.19
CA CYS A 82 0.08 -17.04 -9.85
C CYS A 82 1.17 -15.96 -9.65
N LEU A 83 0.81 -14.70 -9.83
CA LEU A 83 1.69 -13.55 -9.63
C LEU A 83 2.14 -13.40 -8.18
N GLU A 84 1.24 -13.61 -7.23
CA GLU A 84 1.59 -13.61 -5.80
C GLU A 84 2.61 -14.71 -5.45
N LYS A 85 2.43 -15.92 -5.97
CA LYS A 85 3.39 -17.02 -5.77
C LYS A 85 4.77 -16.66 -6.32
N ALA A 86 4.83 -16.11 -7.53
CA ALA A 86 6.09 -15.69 -8.15
C ALA A 86 6.74 -14.53 -7.39
N ALA A 87 5.96 -13.53 -7.01
CA ALA A 87 6.43 -12.39 -6.22
C ALA A 87 7.07 -12.84 -4.90
N LYS A 88 6.47 -13.81 -4.19
CA LYS A 88 7.04 -14.38 -2.95
C LYS A 88 8.37 -15.10 -3.18
N ILE A 89 8.53 -15.75 -4.34
CA ILE A 89 9.79 -16.42 -4.72
C ILE A 89 10.88 -15.38 -4.96
N VAL A 90 10.55 -14.28 -5.65
CA VAL A 90 11.49 -13.20 -6.00
C VAL A 90 11.80 -12.31 -4.79
N GLU A 91 10.86 -12.11 -3.88
CA GLU A 91 11.00 -11.25 -2.69
C GLU A 91 12.13 -11.73 -1.76
N THR A 92 12.34 -13.04 -1.66
CA THR A 92 13.37 -13.62 -0.77
C THR A 92 14.79 -13.20 -1.19
N PRO A 93 15.21 -13.38 -2.47
CA PRO A 93 16.52 -12.95 -2.95
C PRO A 93 16.59 -11.46 -3.37
N ARG A 94 15.53 -10.90 -3.96
CA ARG A 94 15.52 -9.54 -4.54
C ARG A 94 14.19 -8.84 -4.27
N PRO A 95 14.04 -8.14 -3.15
CA PRO A 95 12.81 -7.44 -2.82
C PRO A 95 12.45 -6.31 -3.80
N ALA A 96 13.43 -5.69 -4.47
CA ALA A 96 13.18 -4.60 -5.42
C ALA A 96 12.44 -5.06 -6.68
N ASP A 97 12.80 -6.23 -7.22
CA ASP A 97 12.22 -6.78 -8.45
C ASP A 97 10.81 -7.35 -8.23
N ALA A 98 10.42 -7.58 -6.97
CA ALA A 98 9.11 -8.12 -6.62
C ALA A 98 7.98 -7.07 -6.61
N VAL A 99 8.30 -5.79 -6.45
CA VAL A 99 7.32 -4.68 -6.43
C VAL A 99 6.39 -4.67 -7.66
N PRO A 100 6.91 -4.70 -8.92
CA PRO A 100 6.04 -4.70 -10.10
C PRO A 100 5.23 -5.99 -10.30
N LEU A 101 5.64 -7.11 -9.68
CA LEU A 101 4.93 -8.39 -9.79
C LEU A 101 3.67 -8.42 -8.93
N TYR A 102 3.66 -7.67 -7.84
CA TYR A 102 2.47 -7.45 -7.05
C TYR A 102 1.52 -6.53 -7.84
N GLN A 103 0.62 -7.15 -8.60
CA GLN A 103 -0.54 -6.55 -9.27
C GLN A 103 -1.31 -5.59 -8.35
N PRO A 104 -2.17 -4.70 -8.88
CA PRO A 104 -2.86 -3.68 -8.08
C PRO A 104 -3.67 -4.24 -6.90
N ASN A 105 -4.00 -5.53 -6.87
CA ASN A 105 -4.74 -6.17 -5.79
C ASN A 105 -3.92 -6.39 -4.50
N TYR A 106 -2.60 -6.23 -4.52
CA TYR A 106 -1.72 -6.53 -3.37
C TYR A 106 -1.05 -5.27 -2.77
N VAL A 107 -1.77 -4.14 -2.73
CA VAL A 107 -1.21 -2.84 -2.29
C VAL A 107 -0.63 -2.89 -0.88
N SER A 108 -1.27 -3.59 0.06
CA SER A 108 -0.78 -3.73 1.44
C SER A 108 0.60 -4.38 1.52
N LYS A 109 0.86 -5.38 0.68
CA LYS A 109 2.17 -6.04 0.63
C LYS A 109 3.20 -5.16 -0.05
N VAL A 110 2.81 -4.47 -1.12
CA VAL A 110 3.66 -3.50 -1.82
C VAL A 110 4.10 -2.38 -0.87
N CYS A 111 3.19 -1.84 -0.06
CA CYS A 111 3.50 -0.82 0.93
C CYS A 111 4.59 -1.30 1.91
N ARG A 112 4.40 -2.46 2.54
CA ARG A 112 5.37 -3.07 3.47
C ARG A 112 6.73 -3.34 2.81
N LEU A 113 6.72 -3.82 1.56
CA LEU A 113 7.93 -4.10 0.80
C LEU A 113 8.70 -2.80 0.46
N LEU A 114 8.01 -1.73 0.08
CA LEU A 114 8.61 -0.43 -0.20
C LEU A 114 9.23 0.19 1.06
N VAL A 115 8.59 0.04 2.22
CA VAL A 115 9.16 0.45 3.51
C VAL A 115 10.45 -0.31 3.80
N ARG A 116 10.46 -1.64 3.58
CA ARG A 116 11.66 -2.47 3.76
C ARG A 116 12.79 -2.09 2.80
N LEU A 117 12.47 -1.56 1.61
CA LEU A 117 13.43 -1.07 0.62
C LEU A 117 13.90 0.37 0.88
N GLY A 118 13.27 1.11 1.79
CA GLY A 118 13.58 2.52 2.05
C GLY A 118 13.07 3.50 0.99
N ARG A 119 12.17 3.07 0.09
CA ARG A 119 11.58 3.92 -0.96
C ARG A 119 10.32 4.62 -0.41
N TYR A 120 10.53 5.61 0.45
CA TYR A 120 9.43 6.22 1.23
C TYR A 120 8.42 7.01 0.38
N ASP A 121 8.84 7.70 -0.68
CA ASP A 121 7.92 8.45 -1.57
C ASP A 121 6.88 7.54 -2.24
N GLU A 122 7.34 6.40 -2.76
CA GLU A 122 6.48 5.40 -3.39
C GLU A 122 5.63 4.67 -2.34
N ALA A 123 6.18 4.44 -1.15
CA ALA A 123 5.44 3.84 -0.04
C ALA A 123 4.25 4.72 0.37
N VAL A 124 4.43 6.04 0.46
CA VAL A 124 3.32 6.97 0.75
C VAL A 124 2.24 6.88 -0.33
N SER A 125 2.62 6.89 -1.60
CA SER A 125 1.68 6.76 -2.72
C SER A 125 0.93 5.42 -2.71
N ALA A 126 1.61 4.34 -2.32
CA ALA A 126 0.99 3.03 -2.15
C ALA A 126 0.06 2.98 -0.92
N ALA A 127 0.46 3.56 0.21
CA ALA A 127 -0.35 3.65 1.42
C ALA A 127 -1.64 4.45 1.19
N LEU A 128 -1.58 5.59 0.48
CA LEU A 128 -2.79 6.36 0.14
C LEU A 128 -3.73 5.59 -0.79
N ARG A 129 -3.19 4.83 -1.75
CA ARG A 129 -3.99 3.93 -2.58
C ARG A 129 -4.65 2.83 -1.74
N GLU A 130 -3.91 2.26 -0.80
CA GLU A 130 -4.45 1.29 0.14
C GLU A 130 -5.55 1.91 1.01
N MET A 131 -5.41 3.16 1.47
CA MET A 131 -6.47 3.86 2.22
C MET A 131 -7.76 3.96 1.40
N GLY A 132 -7.66 4.28 0.10
CA GLY A 132 -8.83 4.30 -0.78
C GLY A 132 -9.57 2.95 -0.80
N TYR A 133 -8.84 1.84 -0.90
CA TYR A 133 -9.44 0.50 -0.85
C TYR A 133 -10.05 0.17 0.53
N GLN A 134 -9.40 0.58 1.63
CA GLN A 134 -9.94 0.34 2.98
C GLN A 134 -11.20 1.16 3.25
N GLN A 135 -11.30 2.37 2.67
CA GLN A 135 -12.53 3.18 2.73
C GLN A 135 -13.69 2.50 2.00
N GLU A 136 -13.45 1.93 0.82
CA GLU A 136 -14.47 1.17 0.07
C GLU A 136 -14.96 -0.07 0.83
N MET A 137 -14.08 -0.67 1.65
CA MET A 137 -14.42 -1.82 2.51
C MET A 137 -15.04 -1.43 3.85
N GLU A 138 -15.18 -0.13 4.13
CA GLU A 138 -15.71 0.43 5.38
C GLU A 138 -14.97 -0.06 6.65
N ASP A 139 -13.70 -0.46 6.54
CA ASP A 139 -12.89 -0.88 7.69
C ASP A 139 -12.18 0.32 8.33
N ALA A 140 -12.86 0.95 9.29
CA ALA A 140 -12.33 2.10 10.02
C ALA A 140 -11.07 1.75 10.84
N ALA A 141 -10.98 0.54 11.40
CA ALA A 141 -9.85 0.13 12.23
C ALA A 141 -8.58 -0.05 11.39
N GLN A 142 -8.72 -0.57 10.17
CA GLN A 142 -7.61 -0.68 9.24
C GLN A 142 -7.17 0.69 8.71
N CYS A 143 -8.11 1.61 8.49
CA CYS A 143 -7.81 3.00 8.17
C CYS A 143 -6.96 3.67 9.27
N GLY A 144 -7.33 3.52 10.56
CA GLY A 144 -6.58 4.08 11.69
C GLY A 144 -5.12 3.60 11.75
N ARG A 145 -4.91 2.29 11.62
CA ARG A 145 -3.55 1.70 11.54
C ARG A 145 -2.74 2.23 10.37
N LEU A 146 -3.39 2.45 9.23
CA LEU A 146 -2.72 2.96 8.02
C LEU A 146 -2.37 4.45 8.14
N THR A 147 -3.17 5.24 8.86
CA THR A 147 -2.83 6.63 9.22
C THR A 147 -1.53 6.69 10.02
N VAL A 148 -1.35 5.80 10.99
CA VAL A 148 -0.10 5.70 11.77
C VAL A 148 1.09 5.42 10.85
N VAL A 149 0.93 4.50 9.89
CA VAL A 149 1.97 4.18 8.90
C VAL A 149 2.30 5.42 8.05
N LEU A 150 1.30 6.17 7.59
CA LEU A 150 1.52 7.40 6.82
C LEU A 150 2.31 8.43 7.61
N VAL A 151 1.95 8.67 8.88
CA VAL A 151 2.68 9.60 9.76
C VAL A 151 4.14 9.14 9.90
N LEU A 152 4.39 7.86 10.18
CA LEU A 152 5.76 7.32 10.27
C LEU A 152 6.55 7.45 8.96
N LEU A 153 5.89 7.30 7.80
CA LEU A 153 6.52 7.46 6.50
C LEU A 153 6.89 8.92 6.20
N HIS A 154 6.04 9.87 6.57
CA HIS A 154 6.35 11.31 6.43
C HIS A 154 7.49 11.73 7.37
N LEU A 155 7.51 11.22 8.61
CA LEU A 155 8.63 11.43 9.52
C LEU A 155 9.93 10.79 9.00
N ALA A 156 9.86 9.64 8.33
CA ALA A 156 11.04 9.03 7.69
C ALA A 156 11.61 9.86 6.52
N ARG A 157 10.80 10.76 5.95
CA ARG A 157 11.19 11.72 4.91
C ARG A 157 11.62 13.07 5.49
N ASP A 158 11.72 13.18 6.81
CA ASP A 158 12.02 14.43 7.53
C ASP A 158 10.98 15.56 7.24
N ASP A 159 9.71 15.20 6.95
CA ASP A 159 8.62 16.14 6.65
C ASP A 159 7.53 16.09 7.74
N VAL A 160 7.73 16.89 8.80
CA VAL A 160 6.81 16.98 9.95
C VAL A 160 5.49 17.66 9.57
N VAL A 161 5.52 18.60 8.62
CA VAL A 161 4.32 19.35 8.18
C VAL A 161 3.37 18.42 7.42
N ALA A 162 3.90 17.59 6.52
CA ALA A 162 3.09 16.58 5.84
C ALA A 162 2.58 15.51 6.82
N ALA A 163 3.38 15.12 7.82
CA ALA A 163 2.96 14.18 8.86
C ALA A 163 1.76 14.72 9.65
N ARG A 164 1.82 16.00 10.07
CA ARG A 164 0.71 16.68 10.77
C ARG A 164 -0.54 16.76 9.91
N LYS A 165 -0.40 17.14 8.64
CA LYS A 165 -1.52 17.19 7.70
C LYS A 165 -2.17 15.83 7.50
N ALA A 166 -1.38 14.77 7.34
CA ALA A 166 -1.90 13.41 7.22
C ALA A 166 -2.66 12.97 8.50
N PHE A 167 -2.17 13.36 9.68
CA PHE A 167 -2.87 13.12 10.94
C PHE A 167 -4.18 13.89 11.05
N ASP A 168 -4.23 15.16 10.62
CA ASP A 168 -5.46 15.95 10.67
C ASP A 168 -6.52 15.43 9.68
N GLU A 169 -6.11 14.97 8.48
CA GLU A 169 -7.02 14.41 7.46
C GLU A 169 -7.60 13.05 7.87
N TRP A 170 -6.76 12.16 8.42
CA TRP A 170 -7.11 10.76 8.66
C TRP A 170 -7.25 10.37 10.13
N GLY A 171 -7.02 11.32 11.04
CA GLY A 171 -7.09 11.12 12.50
C GLY A 171 -8.48 10.77 13.02
N THR A 172 -9.53 11.07 12.24
CA THR A 172 -10.92 10.71 12.57
C THR A 172 -11.13 9.19 12.65
N TYR A 173 -10.33 8.41 11.91
CA TYR A 173 -10.42 6.94 11.88
C TYR A 173 -9.54 6.26 12.95
N CYS A 174 -8.73 7.01 13.69
CA CYS A 174 -7.80 6.46 14.66
C CYS A 174 -8.48 6.18 16.00
N GLU A 175 -8.05 5.11 16.68
CA GLU A 175 -8.50 4.84 18.05
C GLU A 175 -7.85 5.80 19.06
N ARG A 176 -8.45 5.92 20.24
CA ARG A 176 -7.97 6.85 21.28
C ARG A 176 -6.49 6.64 21.66
N GLU A 177 -6.05 5.38 21.72
CA GLU A 177 -4.65 5.06 22.06
C GLU A 177 -3.68 5.46 20.92
N GLU A 178 -4.09 5.28 19.67
CA GLU A 178 -3.33 5.65 18.48
C GLU A 178 -3.20 7.17 18.39
N VAL A 179 -4.31 7.89 18.55
CA VAL A 179 -4.37 9.36 18.58
C VAL A 179 -3.44 9.91 19.67
N ALA A 180 -3.56 9.41 20.91
CA ALA A 180 -2.71 9.88 22.01
C ALA A 180 -1.21 9.68 21.73
N THR A 181 -0.85 8.54 21.14
CA THR A 181 0.55 8.24 20.79
C THR A 181 1.04 9.12 19.64
N LEU A 182 0.23 9.33 18.61
CA LEU A 182 0.57 10.15 17.44
C LEU A 182 0.65 11.63 17.79
N THR A 183 -0.26 12.16 18.62
CA THR A 183 -0.20 13.54 19.11
C THR A 183 1.07 13.78 19.91
N THR A 184 1.37 12.89 20.87
CA THR A 184 2.62 12.95 21.64
C THR A 184 3.83 12.88 20.70
N LEU A 185 3.80 12.00 19.69
CA LEU A 185 4.89 11.90 18.73
C LEU A 185 5.10 13.21 17.95
N LEU A 186 4.03 13.76 17.37
CA LEU A 186 4.10 14.99 16.57
C LEU A 186 4.54 16.19 17.42
N GLU A 187 4.00 16.36 18.64
CA GLU A 187 4.44 17.39 19.58
C GLU A 187 5.94 17.29 19.85
N GLY A 188 6.48 16.10 20.04
CA GLY A 188 7.92 15.91 20.23
C GLY A 188 8.78 16.28 19.02
N TYR A 189 8.27 16.14 17.80
CA TYR A 189 8.97 16.60 16.59
C TYR A 189 8.79 18.10 16.34
N GLU A 190 7.65 18.69 16.74
CA GLU A 190 7.39 20.13 16.67
C GLU A 190 8.23 20.91 17.70
N ASP A 191 8.36 20.40 18.93
CA ASP A 191 9.15 20.99 20.03
C ASP A 191 10.64 20.59 20.01
N GLU A 192 11.06 19.80 19.02
CA GLU A 192 12.41 19.25 18.89
C GLU A 192 12.91 18.47 20.14
N ASP A 193 12.00 17.78 20.84
CA ASP A 193 12.31 16.97 22.02
C ASP A 193 12.51 15.47 21.68
N PRO A 194 13.77 14.97 21.69
CA PRO A 194 14.12 13.59 21.37
C PRO A 194 13.65 12.61 22.44
N GLU A 195 13.50 13.01 23.70
CA GLU A 195 13.04 12.11 24.76
C GLU A 195 11.57 11.80 24.60
N LEU A 196 10.78 12.83 24.31
CA LEU A 196 9.34 12.74 24.07
C LEU A 196 9.06 11.93 22.80
N ALA A 197 9.74 12.24 21.69
CA ALA A 197 9.63 11.48 20.45
C ALA A 197 10.02 10.01 20.64
N ARG A 198 11.14 9.74 21.34
CA ARG A 198 11.60 8.36 21.61
C ARG A 198 10.61 7.59 22.49
N ARG A 199 9.98 8.25 23.46
CA ARG A 199 8.95 7.64 24.31
C ARG A 199 7.73 7.22 23.48
N ALA A 200 7.25 8.09 22.60
CA ALA A 200 6.11 7.80 21.74
C ALA A 200 6.40 6.67 20.74
N LEU A 201 7.58 6.66 20.11
CA LEU A 201 8.03 5.57 19.22
C LEU A 201 8.21 4.23 19.94
N ASN A 202 8.46 4.26 21.25
CA ASN A 202 8.59 3.07 22.08
C ASN A 202 7.29 2.57 22.71
N SER A 203 6.15 3.17 22.38
CA SER A 203 4.83 2.71 22.79
C SER A 203 4.57 1.24 22.38
N SER A 204 3.72 0.56 23.15
CA SER A 204 3.35 -0.84 22.86
C SER A 204 2.68 -0.96 21.48
N PHE A 205 1.87 0.04 21.12
CA PHE A 205 1.15 0.09 19.86
C PHE A 205 2.10 0.05 18.64
N ILE A 206 3.08 0.95 18.55
CA ILE A 206 4.04 1.01 17.43
C ILE A 206 4.91 -0.25 17.35
N LYS A 207 5.22 -0.87 18.49
CA LYS A 207 6.03 -2.10 18.56
C LYS A 207 5.31 -3.35 18.04
N HIS A 208 3.99 -3.43 18.22
CA HIS A 208 3.20 -4.62 17.90
C HIS A 208 2.39 -4.52 16.60
N MET A 209 2.42 -3.38 15.89
CA MET A 209 1.67 -3.18 14.65
C MET A 209 2.15 -4.09 13.51
N ASP A 210 3.34 -3.83 12.96
CA ASP A 210 4.00 -4.73 12.01
C ASP A 210 5.51 -4.64 12.19
N ILE A 211 6.21 -5.74 11.86
CA ILE A 211 7.66 -5.85 12.06
C ILE A 211 8.42 -4.79 11.24
N ASP A 212 7.98 -4.50 10.01
CA ASP A 212 8.67 -3.55 9.13
C ASP A 212 8.45 -2.10 9.57
N TYR A 213 7.25 -1.75 10.03
CA TYR A 213 6.97 -0.42 10.59
C TYR A 213 7.63 -0.22 11.96
N ALA A 214 7.73 -1.27 12.79
CA ALA A 214 8.48 -1.20 14.05
C ALA A 214 10.00 -1.03 13.81
N LYS A 215 10.54 -1.59 12.72
CA LYS A 215 11.92 -1.31 12.29
C LYS A 215 12.06 0.11 11.77
N LEU A 216 11.10 0.59 10.97
CA LEU A 216 11.06 1.97 10.48
C LEU A 216 11.11 2.96 11.65
N ALA A 217 10.21 2.78 12.63
CA ALA A 217 10.14 3.61 13.83
C ALA A 217 11.45 3.67 14.62
N LYS A 218 12.24 2.59 14.64
CA LYS A 218 13.57 2.55 15.27
C LYS A 218 14.67 3.21 14.43
N SER A 219 14.50 3.26 13.12
CA SER A 219 15.45 3.89 12.19
C SER A 219 15.19 5.39 11.99
N LEU A 220 14.09 5.94 12.51
CA LEU A 220 13.79 7.36 12.42
C LEU A 220 14.88 8.18 13.12
N LYS A 221 15.25 9.30 12.50
CA LYS A 221 16.14 10.28 13.11
C LYS A 221 15.37 10.97 14.22
N LEU A 222 15.98 11.03 15.40
CA LEU A 222 15.42 11.82 16.48
C LEU A 222 15.64 13.31 16.18
N PRO A 223 14.70 14.19 16.54
CA PRO A 223 14.92 15.63 16.41
C PRO A 223 16.20 16.01 17.14
N GLU A 224 17.13 16.67 16.44
CA GLU A 224 18.41 17.08 16.99
C GLU A 224 18.17 18.16 18.04
N GLN A 225 18.23 17.81 19.32
CA GLN A 225 18.55 18.83 20.31
C GLN A 225 19.94 19.39 19.96
N THR A 226 19.99 20.69 19.68
CA THR A 226 21.23 21.47 19.71
C THR A 226 21.76 21.55 21.16
N VAL A 227 22.19 20.42 21.74
CA VAL A 227 22.83 20.39 23.05
C VAL A 227 24.31 20.71 22.87
N ASN A 228 24.70 21.96 23.17
CA ASN A 228 26.04 22.23 23.66
C ASN A 228 26.33 21.24 24.80
N PRO A 229 27.35 20.38 24.72
CA PRO A 229 27.50 19.27 25.65
C PRO A 229 27.92 19.78 27.03
N VAL A 230 26.95 20.01 27.92
CA VAL A 230 27.22 19.96 29.36
C VAL A 230 27.30 18.48 29.75
N LYS A 231 28.55 18.03 29.71
CA LYS A 231 29.10 16.79 30.23
C LYS A 231 28.44 16.36 31.55
N GLU A 232 27.56 15.38 31.51
CA GLU A 232 27.17 14.60 32.69
C GLU A 232 28.33 13.69 33.11
N ALA A 233 28.79 13.86 34.35
CA ALA A 233 29.70 12.95 35.02
C ALA A 233 28.88 11.98 35.91
N PRO A 234 29.25 10.69 36.02
CA PRO A 234 28.52 9.74 36.84
C PRO A 234 28.98 9.84 38.30
N ALA A 235 28.04 9.86 39.25
CA ALA A 235 28.35 9.62 40.66
C ALA A 235 27.31 8.70 41.27
N ALA A 236 27.71 7.44 41.45
CA ALA A 236 27.08 6.49 42.35
C ALA A 236 27.67 6.62 43.77
N SER A 237 26.86 6.21 44.76
CA SER A 237 27.20 5.73 46.12
C SER A 237 26.84 6.63 47.33
N THR A 238 25.74 6.25 47.97
CA THR A 238 25.53 5.94 49.41
C THR A 238 26.64 6.25 50.44
N GLU A 239 26.35 7.10 51.45
CA GLU A 239 25.98 6.82 52.87
C GLU A 239 26.31 8.04 53.79
N PRO A 240 25.61 8.23 54.94
CA PRO A 240 25.82 9.38 55.84
C PRO A 240 26.52 9.01 57.15
N ALA A 241 27.52 9.78 57.61
CA ALA A 241 27.99 9.71 58.99
C ALA A 241 28.74 10.98 59.46
N ALA A 242 28.14 11.59 60.49
CA ALA A 242 28.74 12.24 61.67
C ALA A 242 29.76 13.40 61.55
N ALA A 243 29.29 14.55 62.06
CA ALA A 243 29.93 15.46 63.04
C ALA A 243 31.31 16.09 62.72
N ASP A 244 31.31 17.42 62.54
CA ASP A 244 31.98 18.34 63.49
C ASP A 244 31.55 19.81 63.23
N LEU A 245 31.25 20.54 64.29
CA LEU A 245 31.12 22.00 64.38
C LEU A 245 32.30 22.45 65.28
N PRO A 246 32.92 23.65 65.11
CA PRO A 246 32.17 24.89 65.30
C PRO A 246 32.67 26.18 64.59
N ALA A 247 31.75 27.14 64.56
CA ALA A 247 31.91 28.60 64.73
C ALA A 247 32.96 29.38 63.90
N GLN A 248 32.49 30.36 63.12
CA GLN A 248 32.66 31.79 63.43
C GLN A 248 31.96 32.75 62.44
N PHE A 249 31.17 33.66 63.04
CA PHE A 249 31.00 35.09 62.76
C PHE A 249 31.16 35.67 61.35
N GLY A 250 30.16 36.44 60.90
CA GLY A 250 30.32 37.41 59.81
C GLY A 250 29.02 37.94 59.21
N SER A 251 28.27 38.73 59.98
CA SER A 251 27.17 39.58 59.50
C SER A 251 27.66 40.65 58.52
N VAL A 252 26.94 40.91 57.42
CA VAL A 252 26.48 42.25 56.98
C VAL A 252 25.56 42.17 55.75
N SER A 253 24.26 42.37 56.01
CA SER A 253 23.36 43.37 55.41
C SER A 253 23.73 44.11 54.10
N VAL A 254 22.72 44.17 53.21
CA VAL A 254 22.07 45.39 52.63
C VAL A 254 22.08 45.57 51.09
N SER A 255 20.88 45.33 50.54
CA SER A 255 20.04 46.19 49.65
C SER A 255 20.24 46.25 48.13
N GLU A 256 19.18 45.82 47.44
CA GLU A 256 18.54 46.46 46.25
C GLU A 256 18.39 47.99 46.41
N PRO A 257 18.24 48.84 45.36
CA PRO A 257 17.15 48.68 44.39
C PRO A 257 17.36 49.22 42.94
N ALA A 258 16.47 48.74 42.07
CA ALA A 258 15.64 49.43 41.07
C ALA A 258 16.15 50.47 40.03
N ALA A 259 15.45 50.39 38.88
CA ALA A 259 15.09 51.42 37.90
C ALA A 259 16.17 51.77 36.85
N ALA A 260 15.84 52.15 35.62
CA ALA A 260 14.67 52.15 34.74
C ALA A 260 15.20 52.67 33.39
N GLY A 261 14.56 52.36 32.26
CA GLY A 261 15.03 52.88 30.97
C GLY A 261 14.16 52.51 29.77
N GLN A 262 12.99 53.13 29.70
CA GLN A 262 12.05 53.14 28.58
C GLN A 262 12.63 53.89 27.36
N GLY A 263 12.32 53.42 26.14
CA GLY A 263 12.53 54.18 24.89
C GLY A 263 11.96 53.44 23.66
N ASP A 264 10.80 53.90 23.21
CA ASP A 264 9.98 53.55 22.01
C ASP A 264 9.72 54.90 21.26
N PRO A 265 9.11 55.04 20.06
CA PRO A 265 8.81 54.16 18.91
C PRO A 265 9.40 54.68 17.57
N GLY A 266 9.16 53.97 16.46
CA GLY A 266 9.34 54.51 15.09
C GLY A 266 8.58 53.72 14.02
N ASP A 267 7.38 54.18 13.71
CA ASP A 267 6.45 53.76 12.65
C ASP A 267 7.05 53.91 11.24
N THR A 268 6.80 52.96 10.32
CA THR A 268 6.60 53.24 8.88
C THR A 268 6.03 52.03 8.14
N ASP A 269 4.76 52.20 7.73
CA ASP A 269 4.21 51.92 6.39
C ASP A 269 4.34 50.49 5.80
N ALA A 270 3.23 49.76 5.88
CA ALA A 270 2.92 48.68 4.94
C ALA A 270 2.49 49.26 3.59
N PRO A 271 2.79 48.56 2.47
CA PRO A 271 1.67 48.09 1.66
C PRO A 271 1.89 46.68 1.06
N ALA A 272 0.84 45.88 1.08
CA ALA A 272 0.65 44.70 0.22
C ALA A 272 -0.35 45.06 -0.91
N PRO A 273 -0.62 44.21 -1.91
CA PRO A 273 0.22 43.29 -2.69
C PRO A 273 0.06 43.51 -4.23
N ALA A 274 0.89 42.89 -5.07
CA ALA A 274 0.63 42.79 -6.51
C ALA A 274 1.00 41.39 -7.07
N PRO A 275 0.33 40.90 -8.13
CA PRO A 275 0.16 39.47 -8.42
C PRO A 275 1.08 38.89 -9.51
N ALA A 276 1.37 37.58 -9.40
CA ALA A 276 1.72 36.53 -10.37
C ALA A 276 2.64 36.81 -11.58
N PRO A 277 3.47 35.82 -11.99
CA PRO A 277 2.98 34.91 -13.03
C PRO A 277 3.37 33.42 -12.83
N ALA A 278 2.47 32.55 -13.28
CA ALA A 278 2.63 31.10 -13.39
C ALA A 278 3.68 30.70 -14.45
N PRO A 279 4.31 29.53 -14.30
CA PRO A 279 4.88 28.80 -15.43
C PRO A 279 4.13 27.50 -15.73
N ALA A 280 3.53 27.50 -16.92
CA ALA A 280 3.47 26.43 -17.93
C ALA A 280 2.94 25.04 -17.55
N GLU A 281 1.70 24.80 -17.96
CA GLU A 281 1.18 23.49 -18.34
C GLU A 281 2.07 22.81 -19.40
N PRO A 282 2.38 21.51 -19.27
CA PRO A 282 2.84 20.72 -20.41
C PRO A 282 1.64 20.35 -21.29
N ALA A 283 1.79 20.72 -22.57
CA ALA A 283 0.85 20.52 -23.65
C ALA A 283 0.37 19.08 -23.84
N GLU A 284 -0.92 18.94 -24.14
CA GLU A 284 -1.54 17.77 -24.76
C GLU A 284 -0.79 17.34 -26.03
N PRO A 285 -0.54 16.04 -26.27
CA PRO A 285 -0.19 15.58 -27.59
C PRO A 285 -1.45 15.51 -28.46
N ALA A 286 -1.52 16.47 -29.39
CA ALA A 286 -2.47 16.51 -30.48
C ALA A 286 -2.37 15.27 -31.39
N ALA A 287 -3.55 14.75 -31.72
CA ALA A 287 -3.97 14.27 -33.04
C ALA A 287 -3.05 13.33 -33.84
N ALA A 288 -3.57 12.11 -34.00
CA ALA A 288 -3.27 11.19 -35.09
C ALA A 288 -3.24 11.87 -36.47
N PRO A 289 -2.36 11.40 -37.38
CA PRO A 289 -2.63 11.43 -38.80
C PRO A 289 -3.08 10.05 -39.30
N ALA A 290 -4.13 10.11 -40.10
CA ALA A 290 -4.76 9.02 -40.83
C ALA A 290 -3.82 8.33 -41.84
N GLU A 291 -4.23 7.11 -42.18
CA GLU A 291 -3.73 6.24 -43.24
C GLU A 291 -3.45 6.95 -44.58
N PRO A 292 -2.62 6.31 -45.42
CA PRO A 292 -3.07 6.06 -46.79
C PRO A 292 -3.08 4.56 -47.12
N ALA A 293 -4.17 4.19 -47.81
CA ALA A 293 -4.48 2.86 -48.31
C ALA A 293 -3.55 2.37 -49.44
N GLY A 294 -3.24 1.06 -49.40
CA GLY A 294 -2.99 0.16 -50.56
C GLY A 294 -1.56 0.17 -51.17
N PRO A 295 -1.13 -0.93 -51.82
CA PRO A 295 -1.96 -1.95 -52.47
C PRO A 295 -1.86 -3.37 -51.86
N ALA A 296 -2.86 -4.17 -52.22
CA ALA A 296 -2.91 -5.61 -52.05
C ALA A 296 -1.86 -6.29 -52.94
N ASP A 297 -1.15 -7.26 -52.37
CA ASP A 297 -0.58 -8.38 -53.12
C ASP A 297 -0.95 -9.67 -52.39
N ASP A 298 -1.70 -10.49 -53.12
CA ASP A 298 -2.00 -11.88 -52.87
C ASP A 298 -0.72 -12.70 -52.69
N ASP A 299 -0.66 -13.51 -51.63
CA ASP A 299 0.07 -14.78 -51.67
C ASP A 299 -0.70 -15.77 -50.79
N ASP A 300 -1.56 -16.53 -51.47
CA ASP A 300 -2.03 -17.85 -51.07
C ASP A 300 -0.83 -18.76 -50.83
N ASP A 301 -0.67 -19.28 -49.61
CA ASP A 301 0.04 -20.54 -49.43
C ASP A 301 -0.65 -21.42 -48.37
N GLU A 302 -1.46 -22.29 -48.95
CA GLU A 302 -2.16 -23.45 -48.42
C GLU A 302 -1.19 -24.45 -47.77
N TYR A 303 -0.93 -24.33 -46.46
CA TYR A 303 -0.22 -25.39 -45.72
C TYR A 303 -1.19 -26.47 -45.21
N SER A 304 -1.66 -27.28 -46.17
CA SER A 304 -2.31 -28.56 -45.91
C SER A 304 -1.28 -29.70 -46.01
N GLY A 305 -0.98 -30.36 -44.88
CA GLY A 305 -0.26 -31.64 -44.87
C GLY A 305 0.51 -31.87 -43.56
N GLY A 306 0.37 -32.98 -42.83
CA GLY A 306 -0.36 -34.21 -43.06
C GLY A 306 -0.24 -35.06 -41.81
N LEU A 307 -1.23 -35.92 -41.59
CA LEU A 307 -1.17 -37.00 -40.61
C LEU A 307 -0.07 -37.99 -40.99
N CYS A 308 0.75 -38.36 -40.01
CA CYS A 308 1.37 -39.67 -39.85
C CYS A 308 1.52 -39.93 -38.35
#